data_AF-A0A804NE79-F1
#
_entry.id   AF-A0A804NE79-F1
#
_cell.length_a   1.000
_cell.length_b   1.000
_cell.length_c   1.000
_cell.angle_alpha   90.00
_cell.angle_beta   90.00
_cell.angle_gamma   90.00
#
_symmetry.space_group_name_H-M   'P 1'
#
loop_
_entity.id
_entity.type
_entity.pdbx_description
1 polymer ?
#
loop_
_entity_poly.entity_id
_entity_poly.type
_entity_poly.pdbx_seq_one_letter_code
_entity_poly.pdbx_strand_id
1 'polypeptide(L)'
;MDEESAYKNTIEGITGIISKTISKKLMLEVYNSLSEEGKKEFNKAYNASFYPCMDILYECYEDVASGSEIRSVVLAGRRFYEKEGLPTFPMGNIDQTRMWKVGEKVRSTRPEGDLGPLHAFTAGVYIALMMAQIEILRKKGHSYSEIINESVIESVDSLNSFMHARGVAFMVDNCSTRPQRLA
;
A
#
# COMPACT_ATOMS: atom_id res chain seq x y z
N MET A 1 15.45 14.60 -8.25
CA MET A 1 13.98 14.62 -8.39
C MET A 1 13.45 15.57 -7.34
N ASP A 2 12.65 16.56 -7.72
CA ASP A 2 11.97 17.45 -6.76
C ASP A 2 10.87 16.70 -5.99
N GLU A 3 10.38 17.29 -4.91
CA GLU A 3 9.43 16.63 -4.01
C GLU A 3 8.09 16.30 -4.68
N GLU A 4 7.55 17.20 -5.51
CA GLU A 4 6.27 16.99 -6.18
C GLU A 4 6.38 15.89 -7.24
N SER A 5 7.46 15.89 -8.02
CA SER A 5 7.76 14.81 -8.95
C SER A 5 7.98 13.48 -8.24
N ALA A 6 8.61 13.48 -7.06
CA ALA A 6 8.78 12.26 -6.25
C ALA A 6 7.44 11.71 -5.77
N TYR A 7 6.53 12.59 -5.32
CA TYR A 7 5.17 12.19 -4.94
C TYR A 7 4.38 11.63 -6.13
N LYS A 8 4.44 12.29 -7.30
CA LYS A 8 3.79 11.83 -8.53
C LYS A 8 4.31 10.47 -9.00
N ASN A 9 5.63 10.29 -9.03
CA ASN A 9 6.28 9.03 -9.43
C ASN A 9 6.10 7.89 -8.42
N THR A 10 5.51 8.14 -7.24
CA THR A 10 5.22 7.13 -6.23
C THR A 10 3.72 6.96 -6.04
N ILE A 11 3.08 7.83 -5.25
CA ILE A 11 1.68 7.69 -4.84
C ILE A 11 0.73 7.84 -6.02
N GLU A 12 0.88 8.89 -6.83
CA GLU A 12 -0.04 9.12 -7.96
C GLU A 12 0.08 7.99 -9.00
N GLY A 13 1.31 7.56 -9.31
CA GLY A 13 1.55 6.45 -10.23
C GLY A 13 0.96 5.12 -9.76
N ILE A 14 1.19 4.75 -8.50
CA ILE A 14 0.66 3.50 -7.90
C ILE A 14 -0.86 3.52 -7.89
N THR A 15 -1.43 4.58 -7.34
CA THR A 15 -2.88 4.66 -7.07
C THR A 15 -3.71 5.06 -8.29
N GLY A 16 -3.08 5.63 -9.32
CA GLY A 16 -3.69 5.97 -10.60
C GLY A 16 -3.41 4.94 -11.68
N ILE A 17 -2.41 5.19 -12.54
CA ILE A 17 -2.19 4.45 -13.78
C ILE A 17 -1.84 2.98 -13.56
N ILE A 18 -1.05 2.66 -12.52
CA ILE A 18 -0.70 1.26 -12.20
C ILE A 18 -1.95 0.52 -11.75
N SER A 19 -2.69 1.04 -10.77
CA SER A 19 -3.94 0.43 -10.28
C SER A 19 -4.96 0.25 -11.40
N LYS A 20 -5.18 1.28 -12.22
CA LYS A 20 -6.12 1.21 -13.35
C LYS A 20 -5.71 0.16 -14.38
N THR A 21 -4.41 0.04 -14.66
CA THR A 21 -3.91 -0.95 -15.62
C THR A 21 -4.07 -2.37 -15.07
N ILE A 22 -3.75 -2.61 -13.79
CA ILE A 22 -3.93 -3.91 -13.15
C ILE A 22 -5.41 -4.31 -13.09
N SER A 23 -6.28 -3.39 -12.68
CA SER A 23 -7.74 -3.58 -12.65
C SER A 23 -8.32 -4.01 -14.00
N LYS A 24 -7.86 -3.39 -15.10
CA LYS A 24 -8.43 -3.63 -16.44
C LYS A 24 -7.73 -4.71 -17.25
N LYS A 25 -6.42 -4.87 -17.08
CA LYS A 25 -5.57 -5.67 -17.98
C LYS A 25 -4.50 -6.51 -17.25
N LEU A 26 -4.52 -6.53 -15.91
CA LEU A 26 -3.59 -7.29 -15.06
C LEU A 26 -2.14 -6.77 -15.06
N MET A 27 -1.32 -7.34 -14.18
CA MET A 27 0.06 -6.89 -13.92
C MET A 27 1.00 -6.98 -15.13
N LEU A 28 0.84 -7.99 -15.99
CA LEU A 28 1.68 -8.16 -17.19
C LEU A 28 1.56 -6.99 -18.14
N GLU A 29 0.38 -6.36 -18.25
CA GLU A 29 0.19 -5.20 -19.11
C GLU A 29 1.00 -3.99 -18.60
N VAL A 30 1.13 -3.81 -17.29
CA VAL A 30 1.95 -2.73 -16.72
C VAL A 30 3.37 -2.85 -17.27
N TYR A 31 3.95 -4.06 -17.24
CA TYR A 31 5.28 -4.32 -17.80
C TYR A 31 5.33 -4.13 -19.32
N ASN A 32 4.34 -4.65 -20.04
CA ASN A 32 4.31 -4.58 -21.51
C ASN A 32 4.11 -3.15 -22.05
N SER A 33 3.49 -2.26 -21.27
CA SER A 33 3.30 -0.85 -21.61
C SER A 33 4.56 0.01 -21.45
N LEU A 34 5.62 -0.51 -20.83
CA LEU A 34 6.89 0.20 -20.67
C LEU A 34 7.73 0.17 -21.94
N SER A 35 8.57 1.20 -22.13
CA SER A 35 9.65 1.15 -23.13
C SER A 35 10.68 0.06 -22.80
N GLU A 36 11.57 -0.25 -23.74
CA GLU A 36 12.63 -1.24 -23.51
C GLU A 36 13.59 -0.82 -22.37
N GLU A 37 13.90 0.47 -22.22
CA GLU A 37 14.63 1.01 -21.07
C GLU A 37 13.80 0.89 -19.78
N GLY A 38 12.50 1.19 -19.85
CA GLY A 38 11.59 1.05 -18.72
C GLY A 38 11.50 -0.39 -18.22
N LYS A 39 11.46 -1.37 -19.13
CA LYS A 39 11.48 -2.81 -18.77
C LYS A 39 12.76 -3.21 -18.05
N LYS A 40 13.92 -2.62 -18.40
CA LYS A 40 15.18 -2.85 -17.67
C LYS A 40 15.12 -2.28 -16.25
N GLU A 41 14.60 -1.07 -16.08
CA GLU A 41 14.43 -0.45 -14.76
C GLU A 41 13.39 -1.17 -13.89
N PHE A 42 12.28 -1.62 -14.50
CA PHE A 42 11.30 -2.47 -13.85
C PHE A 42 11.94 -3.76 -13.33
N ASN A 43 12.67 -4.49 -14.19
CA ASN A 43 13.31 -5.74 -13.82
C ASN A 43 14.35 -5.55 -12.70
N LYS A 44 15.11 -4.45 -12.76
CA LYS A 44 16.07 -4.08 -11.72
C LYS A 44 15.38 -3.89 -10.36
N ALA A 45 14.30 -3.13 -10.32
CA ALA A 45 13.51 -2.92 -9.10
C ALA A 45 12.86 -4.22 -8.61
N TYR A 46 12.18 -4.94 -9.51
CA TYR A 46 11.46 -6.18 -9.17
C TYR A 46 12.40 -7.21 -8.54
N ASN A 47 13.55 -7.48 -9.18
CA ASN A 47 14.52 -8.45 -8.71
C ASN A 47 15.16 -8.06 -7.37
N ALA A 48 15.36 -6.77 -7.12
CA ALA A 48 15.92 -6.27 -5.87
C ALA A 48 14.89 -6.23 -4.73
N SER A 49 13.61 -6.11 -5.03
CA SER A 49 12.54 -5.93 -4.03
C SER A 49 11.81 -7.20 -3.66
N PHE A 50 11.72 -8.20 -4.55
CA PHE A 50 10.87 -9.38 -4.33
C PHE A 50 11.17 -10.14 -3.03
N TYR A 51 12.43 -10.53 -2.79
CA TYR A 51 12.78 -11.29 -1.58
C TYR A 51 12.74 -10.46 -0.29
N PRO A 52 13.21 -9.18 -0.27
CA PRO A 52 12.99 -8.33 0.91
C PRO A 52 11.52 -8.10 1.24
N CYS A 53 10.64 -7.95 0.24
CA CYS A 53 9.20 -7.88 0.46
C CYS A 53 8.66 -9.21 1.02
N MET A 54 9.08 -10.33 0.44
CA MET A 54 8.69 -11.67 0.89
C MET A 54 9.10 -11.95 2.34
N ASP A 55 10.27 -11.47 2.77
CA ASP A 55 10.78 -11.66 4.14
C ASP A 55 9.79 -11.13 5.18
N ILE A 56 9.43 -9.85 5.07
CA ILE A 56 8.50 -9.18 6.00
C ILE A 56 7.07 -9.74 5.86
N LEU A 57 6.64 -10.03 4.63
CA LEU A 57 5.32 -10.65 4.41
C LEU A 57 5.23 -12.04 5.05
N TYR A 58 6.32 -12.80 5.01
CA TYR A 58 6.37 -14.13 5.60
C TYR A 58 6.33 -14.06 7.12
N GLU A 59 7.15 -13.19 7.73
CA GLU A 59 7.12 -12.90 9.16
C GLU A 59 5.71 -12.51 9.62
N CYS A 60 5.10 -11.54 8.93
CA CYS A 60 3.74 -11.06 9.23
C CYS A 60 2.71 -12.19 9.18
N TYR A 61 2.78 -13.05 8.16
CA TYR A 61 1.87 -14.18 8.04
C TYR A 61 2.00 -15.15 9.23
N GLU A 62 3.22 -15.51 9.61
CA GLU A 62 3.46 -16.42 10.75
C GLU A 62 2.97 -15.84 12.07
N ASP A 63 3.14 -14.53 12.28
CA ASP A 63 2.64 -13.84 13.48
C ASP A 63 1.12 -13.81 13.55
N VAL A 64 0.45 -13.65 12.40
CA VAL A 64 -1.02 -13.75 12.32
C VAL A 64 -1.48 -15.18 12.57
N ALA A 65 -0.89 -16.16 11.88
CA ALA A 65 -1.26 -17.57 11.98
C ALA A 65 -1.01 -18.17 13.38
N SER A 66 0.04 -17.71 14.06
CA SER A 66 0.35 -18.11 15.45
C SER A 66 -0.54 -17.43 16.50
N GLY A 67 -1.31 -16.40 16.11
CA GLY A 67 -2.15 -15.60 17.00
C GLY A 67 -1.40 -14.50 17.77
N SER A 68 -0.10 -14.34 17.52
CA SER A 68 0.73 -13.27 18.10
C SER A 68 0.21 -11.89 17.71
N GLU A 69 -0.13 -11.69 16.43
CA GLU A 69 -0.64 -10.41 15.94
C GLU A 69 -2.04 -10.12 16.48
N ILE A 70 -2.92 -11.13 16.55
CA ILE A 70 -4.25 -11.01 17.17
C ILE A 70 -4.12 -10.58 18.63
N ARG A 71 -3.18 -11.18 19.38
CA ARG A 71 -2.91 -10.79 20.77
C ARG A 71 -2.40 -9.35 20.85
N SER A 72 -1.49 -8.95 19.96
CA SER A 72 -0.95 -7.59 19.88
C SER A 72 -2.07 -6.55 19.71
N VAL A 73 -2.99 -6.77 18.77
CA VAL A 73 -4.16 -5.92 18.50
C VAL A 73 -5.08 -5.79 19.71
N VAL A 74 -5.41 -6.91 20.39
CA VAL A 74 -6.25 -6.89 21.60
C VAL A 74 -5.61 -6.05 22.71
N LEU A 75 -4.30 -6.17 22.90
CA LEU A 75 -3.58 -5.38 23.90
C LEU A 75 -3.46 -3.90 23.48
N ALA A 76 -3.34 -3.61 22.18
CA ALA A 76 -3.34 -2.25 21.66
C ALA A 76 -4.65 -1.53 21.95
N GLY A 77 -5.80 -2.19 21.73
CA GLY A 77 -7.12 -1.63 22.04
C GLY A 77 -7.27 -1.24 23.52
N ARG A 78 -6.62 -1.96 24.44
CA ARG A 78 -6.60 -1.62 25.87
C ARG A 78 -5.75 -0.39 26.18
N ARG A 79 -4.71 -0.11 25.40
CA ARG A 79 -3.84 1.06 25.58
C ARG A 79 -4.49 2.37 25.14
N PHE A 80 -5.67 2.32 24.52
CA PHE A 80 -6.47 3.51 24.24
C PHE A 80 -7.11 4.12 25.48
N TYR A 81 -7.08 3.41 26.62
CA TYR A 81 -7.62 3.86 27.89
C TYR A 81 -6.54 3.79 28.97
N GLU A 82 -6.69 4.63 30.01
CA GLU A 82 -5.75 4.64 31.12
C GLU A 82 -5.84 3.31 31.88
N LYS A 83 -4.68 2.74 32.19
CA LYS A 83 -4.54 1.54 33.01
C LYS A 83 -3.16 1.46 33.62
N GLU A 84 -3.02 0.76 34.74
CA GLU A 84 -1.71 0.47 35.36
C GLU A 84 -0.87 1.73 35.67
N GLY A 85 -1.52 2.89 35.90
CA GLY A 85 -0.85 4.17 36.14
C GLY A 85 -0.18 4.80 34.91
N LEU A 86 -0.48 4.30 33.70
CA LEU A 86 0.02 4.81 32.43
C LEU A 86 -1.05 5.62 31.68
N PRO A 87 -0.62 6.61 30.87
CA PRO A 87 -1.54 7.45 30.09
C PRO A 87 -2.20 6.68 28.95
N THR A 88 -3.16 7.33 28.28
CA THR A 88 -3.78 6.82 27.06
C THR A 88 -2.87 7.00 25.83
N PHE A 89 -3.01 6.08 24.87
CA PHE A 89 -2.28 6.12 23.60
C PHE A 89 -3.24 5.91 22.42
N PRO A 90 -4.21 6.80 22.17
CA PRO A 90 -5.03 6.73 20.96
C PRO A 90 -4.15 6.87 19.71
N MET A 91 -4.60 6.32 18.59
CA MET A 91 -3.86 6.41 17.33
C MET A 91 -3.71 7.87 16.87
N GLY A 92 -2.47 8.27 16.56
CA GLY A 92 -2.15 9.59 16.01
C GLY A 92 -2.40 9.68 14.50
N ASN A 93 -2.24 10.90 13.95
CA ASN A 93 -2.34 11.12 12.51
C ASN A 93 -1.05 10.69 11.80
N ILE A 94 -1.18 9.97 10.69
CA ILE A 94 -0.04 9.43 9.93
C ILE A 94 0.37 10.28 8.72
N ASP A 95 -0.45 11.27 8.34
CA ASP A 95 -0.31 12.08 7.13
C ASP A 95 0.28 13.48 7.38
N GLN A 96 0.91 13.71 8.53
CA GLN A 96 1.47 15.03 8.87
C GLN A 96 2.95 15.18 8.51
N THR A 97 3.58 14.12 7.98
CA THR A 97 5.00 14.14 7.60
C THR A 97 5.24 14.74 6.20
N ARG A 98 6.51 14.99 5.89
CA ARG A 98 6.99 15.74 4.70
C ARG A 98 6.28 15.35 3.40
N MET A 99 6.27 14.07 3.04
CA MET A 99 5.72 13.62 1.75
C MET A 99 4.21 13.84 1.64
N TRP A 100 3.48 13.81 2.76
CA TRP A 100 2.03 13.96 2.76
C TRP A 100 1.62 15.42 2.61
N LYS A 101 2.40 16.36 3.17
CA LYS A 101 2.26 17.80 2.91
C LYS A 101 2.56 18.16 1.46
N VAL A 102 3.55 17.51 0.85
CA VAL A 102 3.78 17.61 -0.60
C VAL A 102 2.57 17.07 -1.36
N GLY A 103 2.00 15.94 -0.93
CA GLY A 103 0.79 15.36 -1.53
C GLY A 103 -0.44 16.28 -1.49
N GLU A 104 -0.64 17.03 -0.40
CA GLU A 104 -1.70 18.06 -0.32
C GLU A 104 -1.53 19.11 -1.43
N LYS A 105 -0.29 19.59 -1.65
CA LYS A 105 0.03 20.57 -2.71
C LYS A 105 -0.11 19.97 -4.12
N VAL A 106 0.32 18.73 -4.33
CA VAL A 106 0.16 18.03 -5.62
C VAL A 106 -1.33 17.88 -5.95
N ARG A 107 -2.16 17.43 -4.99
CA ARG A 107 -3.60 17.24 -5.21
C ARG A 107 -4.37 18.55 -5.39
N SER A 108 -3.96 19.65 -4.76
CA SER A 108 -4.67 20.94 -4.87
C SER A 108 -4.61 21.56 -6.27
N THR A 109 -3.64 21.12 -7.09
CA THR A 109 -3.44 21.59 -8.47
C THR A 109 -3.60 20.49 -9.52
N ARG A 110 -4.00 19.28 -9.08
CA ARG A 110 -4.17 18.12 -9.95
C ARG A 110 -5.45 18.25 -10.80
N PRO A 111 -5.38 18.09 -12.12
CA PRO A 111 -6.57 18.04 -12.97
C PRO A 111 -7.49 16.88 -12.61
N GLU A 112 -8.79 17.04 -12.88
CA GLU A 112 -9.74 15.95 -12.73
C GLU A 112 -9.42 14.80 -13.70
N GLY A 113 -9.41 13.56 -13.20
CA GLY A 113 -9.12 12.37 -13.99
C GLY A 113 -7.63 12.11 -14.26
N ASP A 114 -6.71 12.87 -13.66
CA ASP A 114 -5.26 12.58 -13.69
C ASP A 114 -4.98 11.19 -13.09
N LEU A 115 -4.11 10.41 -13.74
CA LEU A 115 -3.73 9.05 -13.31
C LEU A 115 -2.27 8.97 -12.84
N GLY A 116 -1.56 10.08 -12.79
CA GLY A 116 -0.15 10.12 -12.49
C GLY A 116 0.75 9.48 -13.55
N PRO A 117 2.07 9.65 -13.41
CA PRO A 117 3.05 9.05 -14.31
C PRO A 117 3.25 7.55 -14.03
N LEU A 118 3.52 6.78 -15.09
CA LEU A 118 3.97 5.40 -14.96
C LEU A 118 5.49 5.35 -14.79
N HIS A 119 5.97 5.40 -13.55
CA HIS A 119 7.40 5.30 -13.25
C HIS A 119 7.83 3.82 -13.15
N ALA A 120 8.68 3.38 -14.08
CA ALA A 120 9.04 1.98 -14.26
C ALA A 120 9.64 1.31 -13.00
N PHE A 121 10.55 2.01 -12.30
CA PHE A 121 11.15 1.49 -11.07
C PHE A 121 10.09 1.32 -9.96
N THR A 122 9.18 2.29 -9.82
CA THR A 122 8.08 2.23 -8.84
C THR A 122 7.14 1.06 -9.14
N ALA A 123 6.79 0.87 -10.41
CA ALA A 123 5.98 -0.27 -10.84
C ALA A 123 6.66 -1.61 -10.52
N GLY A 124 7.99 -1.71 -10.72
CA GLY A 124 8.76 -2.90 -10.40
C GLY A 124 8.72 -3.25 -8.91
N VAL A 125 8.91 -2.27 -8.02
CA VAL A 125 8.80 -2.48 -6.56
C VAL A 125 7.39 -2.92 -6.17
N TYR A 126 6.36 -2.21 -6.65
CA TYR A 126 4.98 -2.47 -6.26
C TYR A 126 4.47 -3.83 -6.75
N ILE A 127 4.78 -4.21 -7.99
CA ILE A 127 4.41 -5.52 -8.53
C ILE A 127 5.23 -6.64 -7.89
N ALA A 128 6.49 -6.40 -7.50
CA ALA A 128 7.25 -7.37 -6.72
C ALA A 128 6.62 -7.65 -5.35
N LEU A 129 6.13 -6.62 -4.67
CA LEU A 129 5.38 -6.77 -3.40
C LEU A 129 4.10 -7.59 -3.61
N MET A 130 3.29 -7.27 -4.63
CA MET A 130 2.08 -8.03 -4.95
C MET A 130 2.37 -9.51 -5.22
N MET A 131 3.38 -9.79 -6.06
CA MET A 131 3.76 -11.16 -6.39
C MET A 131 4.35 -11.92 -5.20
N ALA A 132 5.08 -11.24 -4.32
CA ALA A 132 5.58 -11.84 -3.08
C ALA A 132 4.42 -12.24 -2.15
N GLN A 133 3.41 -11.37 -1.98
CA GLN A 133 2.22 -11.68 -1.17
C GLN A 133 1.43 -12.85 -1.76
N ILE A 134 1.22 -12.87 -3.08
CA ILE A 134 0.58 -13.99 -3.79
C ILE A 134 1.33 -15.30 -3.53
N GLU A 135 2.67 -15.27 -3.58
CA GLU A 135 3.48 -16.48 -3.37
C GLU A 135 3.35 -17.01 -1.94
N ILE A 136 3.40 -16.14 -0.93
CA ILE A 136 3.23 -16.53 0.46
C ILE A 136 1.86 -17.18 0.67
N LEU A 137 0.77 -16.50 0.27
CA LEU A 137 -0.58 -17.04 0.46
C LEU A 137 -0.79 -18.36 -0.30
N ARG A 138 -0.24 -18.47 -1.52
CA ARG A 138 -0.25 -19.71 -2.31
C ARG A 138 0.46 -20.85 -1.60
N LYS A 139 1.64 -20.60 -1.02
CA LYS A 139 2.42 -21.61 -0.28
C LYS A 139 1.81 -21.96 1.07
N LYS A 140 1.02 -21.06 1.65
CA LYS A 140 0.26 -21.28 2.88
C LYS A 140 -1.11 -21.94 2.67
N GLY A 141 -1.47 -22.25 1.43
CA GLY A 141 -2.64 -23.08 1.10
C GLY A 141 -3.95 -22.32 0.96
N HIS A 142 -3.90 -20.99 0.76
CA HIS A 142 -5.10 -20.19 0.50
C HIS A 142 -5.69 -20.49 -0.90
N SER A 143 -7.00 -20.27 -1.03
CA SER A 143 -7.69 -20.43 -2.31
C SER A 143 -7.33 -19.29 -3.30
N TYR A 144 -7.34 -19.56 -4.60
CA TYR A 144 -7.04 -18.52 -5.59
C TYR A 144 -8.00 -17.32 -5.54
N SER A 145 -9.27 -17.55 -5.22
CA SER A 145 -10.25 -16.47 -5.06
C SER A 145 -9.87 -15.54 -3.90
N GLU A 146 -9.42 -16.09 -2.78
CA GLU A 146 -8.99 -15.30 -1.62
C GLU A 146 -7.68 -14.57 -1.93
N ILE A 147 -6.68 -15.26 -2.51
CA ILE A 147 -5.40 -14.65 -2.90
C ILE A 147 -5.60 -13.47 -3.83
N ILE A 148 -6.43 -13.62 -4.88
CA ILE A 148 -6.64 -12.57 -5.88
C ILE A 148 -7.44 -11.40 -5.28
N ASN A 149 -8.45 -11.69 -4.45
CA ASN A 149 -9.22 -10.64 -3.80
C ASN A 149 -8.33 -9.79 -2.88
N GLU A 150 -7.58 -10.43 -1.98
CA GLU A 150 -6.76 -9.77 -0.96
C GLU A 150 -5.49 -9.11 -1.53
N SER A 151 -4.81 -9.74 -2.49
CA SER A 151 -3.52 -9.28 -2.99
C SER A 151 -3.60 -8.43 -4.26
N VAL A 152 -4.76 -8.38 -4.93
CA VAL A 152 -4.91 -7.65 -6.20
C VAL A 152 -6.14 -6.76 -6.18
N ILE A 153 -7.34 -7.35 -6.15
CA ILE A 153 -8.61 -6.63 -6.42
C ILE A 153 -8.88 -5.58 -5.35
N GLU A 154 -8.80 -5.95 -4.06
CA GLU A 154 -9.07 -5.00 -2.98
C GLU A 154 -8.11 -3.82 -3.00
N SER A 155 -6.83 -4.05 -3.33
CA SER A 155 -5.87 -2.97 -3.45
C SER A 155 -6.26 -2.02 -4.60
N VAL A 156 -6.45 -2.52 -5.81
CA VAL A 156 -6.57 -1.66 -7.01
C VAL A 156 -7.98 -1.11 -7.25
N ASP A 157 -9.02 -1.81 -6.80
CA ASP A 157 -10.42 -1.44 -7.02
C ASP A 157 -11.11 -0.86 -5.79
N SER A 158 -10.52 -1.01 -4.59
CA SER A 158 -11.04 -0.42 -3.35
C SER A 158 -10.03 0.56 -2.74
N LEU A 159 -8.98 0.07 -2.10
CA LEU A 159 -8.15 0.87 -1.18
C LEU A 159 -7.35 1.99 -1.87
N ASN A 160 -6.73 1.70 -3.01
CA ASN A 160 -5.90 2.67 -3.72
C ASN A 160 -6.71 3.89 -4.20
N SER A 161 -8.01 3.71 -4.50
CA SER A 161 -8.88 4.82 -4.90
C SER A 161 -9.06 5.85 -3.78
N PHE A 162 -9.16 5.40 -2.52
CA PHE A 162 -9.20 6.28 -1.35
C PHE A 162 -7.89 7.05 -1.19
N MET A 163 -6.76 6.37 -1.34
CA MET A 163 -5.44 7.00 -1.28
C MET A 163 -5.23 8.01 -2.41
N HIS A 164 -5.65 7.69 -3.63
CA HIS A 164 -5.57 8.60 -4.77
C HIS A 164 -6.40 9.88 -4.55
N ALA A 165 -7.59 9.73 -3.96
CA ALA A 165 -8.49 10.84 -3.73
C ALA A 165 -7.97 11.81 -2.65
N ARG A 166 -7.49 11.30 -1.51
CA ARG A 166 -7.25 12.12 -0.31
C ARG A 166 -5.99 11.77 0.49
N GLY A 167 -5.12 10.93 -0.04
CA GLY A 167 -3.87 10.52 0.61
C GLY A 167 -4.03 9.34 1.58
N VAL A 168 -2.92 8.91 2.19
CA VAL A 168 -2.86 7.64 2.96
C VAL A 168 -3.75 7.63 4.18
N ALA A 169 -3.84 8.74 4.92
CA ALA A 169 -4.67 8.77 6.12
C ALA A 169 -6.12 8.49 5.75
N PHE A 170 -6.63 9.06 4.65
CA PHE A 170 -7.99 8.77 4.22
C PHE A 170 -8.21 7.30 3.86
N MET A 171 -7.20 6.57 3.37
CA MET A 171 -7.33 5.13 3.17
C MET A 171 -7.31 4.36 4.50
N VAL A 172 -6.27 4.59 5.32
CA VAL A 172 -6.03 3.83 6.56
C VAL A 172 -7.10 4.11 7.61
N ASP A 173 -7.51 5.36 7.76
CA ASP A 173 -8.45 5.81 8.78
C ASP A 173 -9.90 5.41 8.50
N ASN A 174 -10.23 5.05 7.26
CA ASN A 174 -11.55 4.53 6.88
C ASN A 174 -11.60 2.99 6.89
N CYS A 175 -10.51 2.34 7.26
CA CYS A 175 -10.51 0.91 7.60
C CYS A 175 -10.96 0.71 9.07
N SER A 176 -11.14 -0.55 9.49
CA SER A 176 -11.74 -0.91 10.77
C SER A 176 -11.03 -0.34 12.01
N THR A 177 -11.83 -0.08 13.06
CA THR A 177 -11.45 0.43 14.40
C THR A 177 -10.57 1.68 14.40
N ARG A 178 -11.23 2.85 14.48
CA ARG A 178 -10.78 3.93 15.37
C ARG A 178 -11.74 4.01 16.56
N PRO A 179 -11.28 3.96 17.81
CA PRO A 179 -12.02 4.65 18.86
C PRO A 179 -12.12 6.10 18.42
N GLN A 180 -13.34 6.59 18.29
CA GLN A 180 -13.58 8.00 18.03
C GLN A 180 -12.82 8.82 19.07
N ARG A 181 -12.12 9.87 18.61
CA ARG A 181 -11.45 10.83 19.50
C ARG A 181 -12.48 11.28 20.53
N LEU A 182 -12.34 10.86 21.79
CA LEU A 182 -12.90 11.63 22.90
C LEU A 182 -12.04 12.88 22.95
N ALA A 183 -12.60 13.98 22.46
CA ALA A 183 -12.10 15.33 22.74
C ALA A 183 -12.23 15.62 24.23
#